data_AF-A0AB36FEM3-F1
#
_entry.id   AF-A0AB36FEM3-F1
#
_cell.length_a   1.000
_cell.length_b   1.000
_cell.length_c   1.000
_cell.angle_alpha   90.00
_cell.angle_beta   90.00
_cell.angle_gamma   90.00
#
_symmetry.space_group_name_H-M   'P 1'
#
loop_
_entity.id
_entity.type
_entity.pdbx_description
1 polymer ?
#
loop_
_entity_poly.entity_id
_entity_poly.type
_entity_poly.pdbx_seq_one_letter_code
_entity_poly.pdbx_strand_id
1 'polypeptide(L)'
;MMQKFIVIQQHAWSNDHGYGIGYSSDLERFDKREVAISHGFEVAGCDDFNIGVIADGRLVSLDWMEKPVGNGKGVSVEKLQIISDAIGLEAS
;
A
#
# COMPACT_ATOMS: atom_id res chain seq x y z
N MET A 1 -0.72 3.81 20.13
CA MET A 1 -0.11 2.78 19.25
C MET A 1 0.84 3.48 18.30
N MET A 2 1.92 2.82 17.91
CA MET A 2 2.87 3.38 16.95
C MET A 2 2.52 2.88 15.56
N GLN A 3 2.23 3.81 14.64
CA GLN A 3 1.96 3.48 13.25
C GLN A 3 3.25 3.04 12.58
N LYS A 4 3.13 2.14 11.60
CA LYS A 4 4.21 1.80 10.67
C LYS A 4 3.77 2.12 9.25
N PHE A 5 4.74 2.34 8.38
CA PHE A 5 4.51 2.64 6.97
C PHE A 5 5.18 1.56 6.13
N ILE A 6 4.50 1.14 5.07
CA ILE A 6 5.01 0.17 4.09
C ILE A 6 4.79 0.72 2.67
N VAL A 7 5.60 0.29 1.71
CA VAL A 7 5.39 0.63 0.29
C VAL A 7 4.47 -0.41 -0.33
N ILE A 8 3.44 0.04 -1.05
CA ILE A 8 2.51 -0.82 -1.80
C ILE A 8 2.48 -0.34 -3.25
N GLN A 9 2.94 -1.19 -4.17
CA GLN A 9 2.82 -0.94 -5.61
C GLN A 9 1.50 -1.51 -6.12
N GLN A 10 0.80 -0.73 -6.94
CA GLN A 10 -0.45 -1.11 -7.59
C GLN A 10 -0.21 -1.24 -9.09
N HIS A 11 -0.52 -2.40 -9.67
CA HIS A 11 -0.22 -2.68 -11.08
C HIS A 11 -1.49 -3.07 -11.83
N ALA A 12 -1.81 -2.37 -12.91
CA ALA A 12 -2.87 -2.79 -13.82
C ALA A 12 -2.36 -3.87 -14.76
N TRP A 13 -3.18 -4.90 -15.00
CA TRP A 13 -2.87 -5.96 -15.96
C TRP A 13 -4.06 -6.23 -16.86
N SER A 14 -3.77 -6.70 -18.08
CA SER A 14 -4.74 -7.14 -19.08
C SER A 14 -4.11 -8.24 -19.92
N ASN A 15 -4.81 -9.37 -20.05
CA ASN A 15 -4.39 -10.54 -20.83
C ASN A 15 -5.62 -11.31 -21.33
N ASP A 16 -5.40 -12.43 -22.03
CA ASP A 16 -6.48 -13.24 -22.62
C ASP A 16 -7.49 -13.79 -21.60
N HIS A 17 -7.14 -13.81 -20.32
CA HIS A 17 -7.99 -14.28 -19.23
C HIS A 17 -8.70 -13.15 -18.48
N GLY A 18 -8.53 -11.90 -18.90
CA GLY A 18 -9.24 -10.74 -18.35
C GLY A 18 -8.32 -9.57 -18.03
N TYR A 19 -8.80 -8.69 -17.16
CA TYR A 19 -8.07 -7.51 -16.69
C TYR A 19 -8.30 -7.32 -15.20
N GLY A 20 -7.39 -6.62 -14.54
CA GLY A 20 -7.50 -6.35 -13.12
C GLY A 20 -6.42 -5.46 -12.57
N ILE A 21 -6.43 -5.34 -11.24
CA ILE A 21 -5.43 -4.62 -10.46
C ILE A 21 -4.77 -5.61 -9.52
N GLY A 22 -3.45 -5.71 -9.58
CA GLY A 22 -2.63 -6.43 -8.61
C GLY A 22 -2.00 -5.47 -7.60
N TYR A 23 -1.63 -6.03 -6.45
CA TYR A 23 -0.92 -5.33 -5.38
C TYR A 23 0.34 -6.12 -5.00
N SER A 24 1.42 -5.42 -4.70
CA SER A 24 2.68 -6.02 -4.27
C SER A 24 3.39 -5.12 -3.26
N SER A 25 4.18 -5.72 -2.37
CA SER A 25 4.97 -5.05 -1.34
C SER A 25 6.15 -5.94 -0.96
N ASP A 26 7.27 -5.34 -0.55
CA ASP A 26 8.36 -6.04 0.12
C ASP A 26 8.12 -6.18 1.64
N LEU A 27 7.02 -5.60 2.14
CA LEU A 27 6.59 -5.59 3.54
C LEU A 27 7.61 -4.94 4.50
N GLU A 28 8.56 -4.15 4.01
CA GLU A 28 9.50 -3.44 4.86
C GLU A 28 8.77 -2.35 5.66
N ARG A 29 8.92 -2.37 6.99
CA ARG A 29 8.17 -1.52 7.93
C ARG A 29 9.01 -0.36 8.42
N PHE A 30 8.56 0.86 8.13
CA PHE A 30 9.21 2.09 8.53
C PHE A 30 8.45 2.80 9.66
N ASP A 31 9.18 3.44 10.57
CA ASP A 31 8.61 4.28 11.63
C ASP A 31 8.16 5.66 11.13
N LYS A 32 8.69 6.10 10.00
CA LYS A 32 8.50 7.43 9.43
C LYS A 32 8.00 7.32 8.00
N ARG A 33 6.97 8.11 7.66
CA ARG A 33 6.38 8.11 6.33
C ARG A 33 7.38 8.56 5.27
N GLU A 34 8.15 9.59 5.55
CA GLU A 34 9.14 10.13 4.61
C GLU A 34 10.22 9.11 4.22
N VAL A 35 10.54 8.18 5.12
CA VAL A 35 11.47 7.08 4.85
C VAL A 35 10.82 6.05 3.93
N ALA A 36 9.56 5.66 4.19
CA ALA A 36 8.83 4.78 3.30
C ALA A 36 8.62 5.39 1.90
N ILE A 37 8.39 6.70 1.80
CA ILE A 37 8.30 7.41 0.52
C ILE A 37 9.63 7.36 -0.23
N SER A 38 10.74 7.64 0.46
CA SER A 38 12.08 7.59 -0.15
C SER A 38 12.39 6.18 -0.67
N HIS A 39 12.10 5.16 0.15
CA HIS A 39 12.21 3.75 -0.24
C HIS A 39 11.32 3.42 -1.45
N GLY A 40 10.09 3.94 -1.48
CA GLY A 40 9.16 3.79 -2.59
C GLY A 40 9.74 4.27 -3.92
N PHE A 41 10.40 5.43 -3.92
CA PHE A 41 11.10 5.94 -5.11
C PHE A 41 12.27 5.04 -5.53
N GLU A 42 13.02 4.48 -4.58
CA GLU A 42 14.12 3.57 -4.86
C GLU A 42 13.65 2.26 -5.50
N VAL A 43 12.57 1.66 -4.98
CA VAL A 43 12.05 0.38 -5.48
C VAL A 43 11.21 0.51 -6.75
N ALA A 44 10.45 1.60 -6.91
CA ALA A 44 9.57 1.81 -8.06
C ALA A 44 10.24 2.58 -9.21
N GLY A 45 11.29 3.36 -8.93
CA GLY A 45 11.95 4.24 -9.90
C GLY A 45 11.09 5.43 -10.39
N CYS A 46 9.89 5.61 -9.82
CA CYS A 46 8.93 6.67 -10.11
C CYS A 46 8.00 6.90 -8.90
N ASP A 47 7.02 7.79 -9.03
CA ASP A 47 6.03 8.09 -7.99
C ASP A 47 4.77 7.19 -8.05
N ASP A 48 4.76 6.16 -8.90
CA ASP A 48 3.65 5.21 -9.06
C ASP A 48 3.67 4.12 -7.98
N PHE A 49 3.52 4.55 -6.73
CA PHE A 49 3.37 3.69 -5.57
C PHE A 49 2.51 4.36 -4.50
N ASN A 50 2.06 3.57 -3.54
CA ASN A 50 1.28 4.02 -2.41
C ASN A 50 2.01 3.70 -1.10
N ILE A 51 1.65 4.43 -0.05
CA ILE A 51 2.06 4.16 1.33
C ILE A 51 0.90 3.49 2.05
N GLY A 52 1.12 2.26 2.49
CA GLY A 52 0.25 1.58 3.44
C GLY A 52 0.52 2.06 4.85
N VAL A 53 -0.54 2.47 5.57
CA VAL A 53 -0.46 2.80 7.00
C VAL A 53 -0.89 1.59 7.81
N ILE A 54 -0.01 1.11 8.68
CA ILE A 54 -0.23 -0.05 9.54
C ILE A 54 -0.48 0.41 10.97
N ALA A 55 -1.58 -0.06 11.56
CA ALA A 55 -1.88 0.08 12.98
C ALA A 55 -2.39 -1.27 13.52
N ASP A 56 -1.87 -1.69 14.67
CA ASP A 56 -2.18 -2.99 15.30
C ASP A 56 -2.08 -4.18 14.32
N GLY A 57 -1.00 -4.20 13.54
CA GLY A 57 -0.75 -5.26 12.55
C GLY A 57 -1.65 -5.23 11.33
N ARG A 58 -2.57 -4.26 11.19
CA ARG A 58 -3.54 -4.17 10.09
C ARG A 58 -3.30 -2.97 9.20
N LEU A 59 -3.57 -3.13 7.91
CA LEU A 59 -3.62 -2.01 6.97
C LEU A 59 -4.87 -1.17 7.25
N VAL A 60 -4.66 0.08 7.67
CA VAL A 60 -5.74 1.02 8.04
C VAL A 60 -5.90 2.18 7.06
N SER A 61 -4.90 2.44 6.22
CA SER A 61 -5.00 3.41 5.13
C SER A 61 -4.11 3.03 3.95
N LEU A 62 -4.49 3.51 2.77
CA LEU A 62 -3.68 3.51 1.58
C LEU A 62 -3.60 4.95 1.07
N ASP A 63 -2.39 5.49 1.02
CA ASP A 63 -2.15 6.89 0.72
C ASP A 63 -1.23 7.03 -0.49
N TRP A 64 -1.49 8.01 -1.34
CA TRP A 64 -0.50 8.47 -2.31
C TRP A 64 0.31 9.58 -1.67
N MET A 65 1.58 9.28 -1.39
CA MET A 65 2.46 10.14 -0.59
C MET A 65 1.86 10.43 0.80
N GLU A 66 1.33 11.63 1.02
CA GLU A 66 0.70 12.05 2.28
C GLU A 66 -0.85 12.08 2.20
N LYS A 67 -1.42 11.77 1.04
CA LYS A 67 -2.85 11.98 0.76
C LYS A 67 -3.58 10.65 0.67
N PRO A 68 -4.63 10.40 1.45
CA PRO A 68 -5.45 9.21 1.31
C PRO A 68 -5.99 9.04 -0.11
N VAL A 69 -5.86 7.83 -0.66
CA VAL A 69 -6.45 7.46 -1.95
C VAL A 69 -7.97 7.47 -1.84
N GLY A 70 -8.68 7.74 -2.93
CA GLY A 70 -10.14 7.78 -2.96
C GLY A 70 -10.72 9.18 -2.73
N ASN A 71 -10.09 10.21 -3.29
CA ASN A 71 -10.56 11.61 -3.26
C ASN A 71 -10.79 12.12 -1.82
N GLY A 72 -9.87 11.79 -0.90
CA GLY A 72 -9.95 12.20 0.51
C GLY A 72 -10.95 11.42 1.37
N LYS A 73 -11.67 10.44 0.79
CA LYS A 73 -12.57 9.55 1.54
C LYS A 73 -11.87 8.30 2.08
N GLY A 74 -10.64 8.04 1.66
CA GLY A 74 -9.93 6.82 1.96
C GLY A 74 -10.43 5.64 1.13
N VAL A 75 -9.74 4.52 1.27
CA VAL A 75 -10.12 3.23 0.70
C VAL A 75 -11.05 2.51 1.68
N SER A 76 -12.06 1.79 1.17
CA SER A 76 -12.97 1.03 2.02
C SER A 76 -12.24 -0.07 2.80
N VAL A 77 -12.75 -0.44 3.97
CA VAL A 77 -12.20 -1.54 4.79
C VAL A 77 -12.10 -2.85 4.01
N GLU A 78 -13.12 -3.17 3.21
CA GLU A 78 -13.11 -4.37 2.36
C GLU A 78 -11.95 -4.35 1.35
N LYS A 79 -11.68 -3.19 0.75
CA LYS A 79 -10.58 -3.08 -0.21
C LYS A 79 -9.21 -3.06 0.47
N LEU A 80 -9.10 -2.50 1.67
CA LEU A 80 -7.88 -2.62 2.49
C LEU A 80 -7.60 -4.09 2.85
N GLN A 81 -8.63 -4.88 3.12
CA GLN A 81 -8.48 -6.32 3.35
C GLN A 81 -7.99 -7.04 2.09
N ILE A 82 -8.60 -6.78 0.93
CA ILE A 82 -8.15 -7.35 -0.36
C ILE A 82 -6.67 -7.02 -0.63
N ILE A 83 -6.24 -5.79 -0.35
CA ILE A 83 -4.84 -5.39 -0.51
C ILE A 83 -3.95 -6.16 0.48
N SER A 84 -4.36 -6.26 1.74
CA SER A 84 -3.63 -6.99 2.78
C SER A 84 -3.42 -8.46 2.39
N ASP A 85 -4.47 -9.12 1.91
CA ASP A 85 -4.43 -10.51 1.46
C ASP A 85 -3.49 -10.66 0.24
N ALA A 86 -3.58 -9.74 -0.72
CA ALA A 86 -2.78 -9.78 -1.94
C ALA A 86 -1.27 -9.61 -1.67
N ILE A 87 -0.89 -8.83 -0.66
CA ILE A 87 0.51 -8.61 -0.28
C ILE A 87 0.99 -9.56 0.82
N GLY A 88 0.15 -10.45 1.33
CA GLY A 88 0.49 -11.38 2.42
C GLY A 88 0.73 -10.68 3.77
N LEU A 89 0.02 -9.58 4.04
CA LEU A 89 0.12 -8.87 5.32
C LEU A 89 -0.66 -9.63 6.40
N GLU A 90 0.07 -10.41 7.19
CA GLU A 90 -0.49 -11.10 8.35
C GLU A 90 -0.66 -10.17 9.55
N ALA A 91 -1.75 -10.35 10.30
CA ALA A 91 -1.95 -9.69 11.58
C ALA A 91 -0.93 -10.24 12.60
N SER A 92 0.07 -9.43 12.95
CA SER A 92 1.09 -9.73 13.96
C SER A 92 0.64 -9.39 15.38
#